data_AF-A0A7C8B2E0-F1
#
_entry.id   AF-A0A7C8B2E0-F1
#
_cell.length_a   1.000
_cell.length_b   1.000
_cell.length_c   1.000
_cell.angle_alpha   90.00
_cell.angle_beta   90.00
_cell.angle_gamma   90.00
#
_symmetry.space_group_name_H-M   'P 1'
#
loop_
_entity.id
_entity.type
_entity.pdbx_description
1 polymer ?
#
loop_
_entity_poly.entity_id
_entity_poly.type
_entity_poly.pdbx_seq_one_letter_code
_entity_poly.pdbx_strand_id
1 'polypeptide(L)'
;MFTMQDLRAHYLFSDQDADLLLTLQPLAELNLERFSREFYDYLYSLPETAAILNNSNRARLREMHINWFMSLFCGIYDNHYMNHLTRIGHAHVKAGLSVHFVNAAMNQIRHFLLGLIDDNYSDREQRRILREAVEKMLDMNLDVMSTSYREEEMKKVFVSRKVESFLIKATERFTYGLNLALVLALAGVSISVVILFIWDILHIFRGDMEKGILSALGSLLILWMMIELMDNEIKNLKGGKFNILVFIGVIIVAMIREILISTLRKDDLTTQAFLAGTLLILGVVYYLVSHAQKEHPVA
;
A
#
# COMPACT_ATOMS: atom_id res chain seq x y z
N MET A 1 -18.85 18.63 -7.23
CA MET A 1 -20.11 18.04 -6.78
C MET A 1 -21.20 18.69 -7.60
N PHE A 2 -22.05 17.91 -8.27
CA PHE A 2 -23.18 18.45 -9.03
C PHE A 2 -24.24 18.96 -8.04
N THR A 3 -25.06 19.94 -8.45
CA THR A 3 -26.10 20.54 -7.61
C THR A 3 -27.36 19.66 -7.57
N MET A 4 -28.28 19.95 -6.65
CA MET A 4 -29.58 19.26 -6.63
C MET A 4 -30.37 19.49 -7.93
N GLN A 5 -30.19 20.65 -8.57
CA GLN A 5 -30.83 20.95 -9.85
C GLN A 5 -30.28 20.05 -10.97
N ASP A 6 -28.98 19.82 -11.01
CA ASP A 6 -28.34 18.90 -11.97
C ASP A 6 -28.83 17.46 -11.76
N LEU A 7 -28.90 17.00 -10.50
CA LEU A 7 -29.40 15.67 -10.16
C LEU A 7 -30.85 15.51 -10.63
N ARG A 8 -31.72 16.48 -10.34
CA ARG A 8 -33.11 16.48 -10.79
C ARG A 8 -33.22 16.42 -12.31
N ALA A 9 -32.37 17.16 -13.03
CA ALA A 9 -32.36 17.15 -14.48
C ALA A 9 -31.98 15.78 -15.06
N HIS A 10 -30.98 15.10 -14.50
CA HIS A 10 -30.57 13.77 -14.95
C HIS A 10 -31.64 12.69 -14.74
N TYR A 11 -32.38 12.77 -13.64
CA TYR A 11 -33.46 11.81 -13.31
C TYR A 11 -34.83 12.22 -13.86
N LEU A 12 -34.91 13.32 -14.63
CA LEU A 12 -36.17 13.89 -15.13
C LEU A 12 -37.18 14.10 -13.97
N PHE A 13 -36.68 14.59 -12.84
CA PHE A 13 -37.46 14.86 -11.64
C PHE A 13 -37.97 16.31 -11.64
N SER A 14 -39.24 16.46 -11.97
CA SER A 14 -39.96 17.73 -12.11
C SER A 14 -40.59 18.20 -10.79
N ASP A 15 -41.13 19.42 -10.76
CA ASP A 15 -41.89 19.89 -9.60
C ASP A 15 -43.20 19.11 -9.43
N GLN A 16 -43.76 18.56 -10.51
CA GLN A 16 -44.92 17.67 -10.45
C GLN A 16 -44.61 16.37 -9.69
N ASP A 17 -43.42 15.81 -9.86
CA ASP A 17 -42.98 14.65 -9.07
C ASP A 17 -42.90 15.01 -7.58
N ALA A 18 -42.44 16.22 -7.26
CA ALA A 18 -42.36 16.70 -5.89
C ALA A 18 -43.74 16.87 -5.24
N ASP A 19 -44.68 17.45 -5.97
CA ASP A 19 -46.08 17.60 -5.54
C ASP A 19 -46.74 16.23 -5.34
N LEU A 20 -46.51 15.27 -6.26
CA LEU A 20 -47.01 13.90 -6.14
C LEU A 20 -46.49 13.22 -4.87
N LEU A 21 -45.19 13.34 -4.57
CA LEU A 21 -44.63 12.80 -3.33
C LEU A 21 -45.23 13.46 -2.09
N LEU A 22 -45.47 14.77 -2.12
CA LEU A 22 -46.14 15.47 -1.01
C LEU A 22 -47.55 14.90 -0.76
N THR A 23 -48.29 14.53 -1.81
CA THR A 23 -49.62 13.88 -1.63
C THR A 23 -49.55 12.51 -0.96
N LEU A 24 -48.41 11.82 -1.00
CA LEU A 24 -48.19 10.55 -0.30
C LEU A 24 -47.85 10.72 1.18
N GLN A 25 -47.54 11.93 1.65
CA GLN A 25 -47.12 12.19 3.03
C GLN A 25 -48.12 11.66 4.06
N PRO A 26 -49.45 11.93 3.97
CA PRO A 26 -50.40 11.43 4.97
C PRO A 26 -50.49 9.89 4.99
N LEU A 27 -50.35 9.26 3.82
CA LEU A 27 -50.34 7.81 3.70
C LEU A 27 -49.08 7.20 4.33
N ALA A 28 -47.93 7.85 4.14
CA ALA A 28 -46.67 7.47 4.74
C ALA A 28 -46.72 7.61 6.28
N GLU A 29 -47.29 8.70 6.81
CA GLU A 29 -47.48 8.90 8.25
C GLU A 29 -48.33 7.80 8.88
N LEU A 30 -49.46 7.46 8.26
CA LEU A 30 -50.36 6.40 8.74
C LEU A 30 -49.66 5.02 8.79
N ASN A 31 -48.68 4.78 7.92
CA ASN A 31 -47.97 3.51 7.79
C ASN A 31 -46.57 3.53 8.42
N LEU A 32 -46.19 4.59 9.14
CA LEU A 32 -44.84 4.79 9.64
C LEU A 32 -44.40 3.73 10.65
N GLU A 33 -45.30 3.30 11.55
CA GLU A 33 -45.00 2.23 12.51
C GLU A 33 -44.79 0.88 11.82
N ARG A 34 -45.61 0.59 10.81
CA ARG A 34 -45.51 -0.62 9.99
C ARG A 34 -44.17 -0.64 9.24
N PHE A 35 -43.83 0.46 8.56
CA PHE A 35 -42.54 0.65 7.89
C PHE A 35 -41.39 0.38 8.86
N SER A 36 -41.41 1.04 10.02
CA SER A 36 -40.32 0.98 10.98
C SER A 36 -40.12 -0.44 11.53
N ARG A 37 -41.21 -1.19 11.75
CA ARG A 37 -41.13 -2.60 12.14
C ARG A 37 -40.53 -3.47 11.03
N GLU A 38 -41.13 -3.45 9.84
CA GLU A 38 -40.69 -4.29 8.71
C GLU A 38 -39.24 -4.01 8.30
N PHE A 39 -38.83 -2.74 8.32
CA PHE A 39 -37.46 -2.35 8.00
C PHE A 39 -36.45 -2.87 9.04
N TYR A 40 -36.78 -2.80 10.33
CA TYR A 40 -35.89 -3.30 11.38
C TYR A 40 -35.84 -4.83 11.42
N ASP A 41 -36.97 -5.51 11.18
CA ASP A 41 -37.00 -6.97 11.06
C ASP A 41 -36.07 -7.43 9.93
N TYR A 42 -36.11 -6.73 8.78
CA TYR A 42 -35.17 -6.95 7.69
C TYR A 42 -33.70 -6.71 8.10
N LEU A 43 -33.40 -5.57 8.72
CA LEU A 43 -32.01 -5.28 9.14
C LEU A 43 -31.48 -6.24 10.22
N TYR A 44 -32.33 -6.82 11.07
CA TYR A 44 -31.91 -7.85 12.02
C TYR A 44 -31.76 -9.23 11.40
N SER A 45 -32.39 -9.49 10.25
CA SER A 45 -32.27 -10.77 9.53
C SER A 45 -30.88 -10.97 8.92
N LEU A 46 -30.11 -9.90 8.74
CA LEU A 46 -28.76 -9.92 8.17
C LEU A 46 -27.72 -9.74 9.29
N PRO A 47 -26.76 -10.68 9.46
CA PRO A 47 -25.78 -10.63 10.55
C PRO A 47 -24.96 -9.34 10.60
N GLU A 48 -24.54 -8.82 9.44
CA GLU A 48 -23.66 -7.65 9.32
C GLU A 48 -24.36 -6.36 9.76
N THR A 49 -25.60 -6.16 9.35
CA THR A 49 -26.40 -4.99 9.77
C THR A 49 -26.84 -5.13 11.23
N ALA A 50 -27.18 -6.35 11.68
CA ALA A 50 -27.52 -6.61 13.08
C ALA A 50 -26.37 -6.28 14.03
N ALA A 51 -25.13 -6.61 13.65
CA ALA A 51 -23.94 -6.28 14.45
C ALA A 51 -23.78 -4.76 14.65
N ILE A 52 -24.01 -3.97 13.60
CA ILE A 52 -23.95 -2.50 13.67
C ILE A 52 -25.08 -1.95 14.54
N LEU A 53 -26.31 -2.47 14.37
CA LEU A 53 -27.48 -2.05 15.16
C LEU A 53 -27.28 -2.33 16.66
N ASN A 54 -26.73 -3.49 17.02
CA ASN A 54 -26.48 -3.88 18.40
C ASN A 54 -25.39 -3.04 19.08
N ASN A 55 -24.42 -2.55 18.32
CA ASN A 55 -23.35 -1.68 18.81
C ASN A 55 -23.70 -0.18 18.80
N SER A 56 -24.94 0.16 18.45
CA SER A 56 -25.39 1.54 18.28
C SER A 56 -26.58 1.87 19.19
N ASN A 57 -26.88 3.16 19.35
CA ASN A 57 -28.10 3.58 20.02
C ASN A 57 -29.31 3.29 19.12
N ARG A 58 -29.99 2.16 19.39
CA ARG A 58 -31.13 1.66 18.60
C ARG A 58 -32.28 2.64 18.49
N ALA A 59 -32.65 3.31 19.59
CA ALA A 59 -33.76 4.27 19.59
C ALA A 59 -33.44 5.47 18.68
N ARG A 60 -32.23 6.01 18.81
CA ARG A 60 -31.74 7.10 17.97
C ARG A 60 -31.64 6.71 16.50
N LEU A 61 -31.12 5.51 16.18
CA LEU A 61 -31.06 5.03 14.80
C LEU A 61 -32.46 4.87 14.19
N ARG A 62 -33.42 4.39 14.97
CA ARG A 62 -34.80 4.22 14.53
C ARG A 62 -35.43 5.56 14.19
N GLU A 63 -35.24 6.55 15.06
CA GLU A 63 -35.66 7.92 14.81
C GLU A 63 -35.02 8.50 13.55
N MET A 64 -33.72 8.28 13.33
CA MET A 64 -33.03 8.76 12.12
C MET A 64 -33.57 8.11 10.83
N HIS A 65 -33.84 6.80 10.83
CA HIS A 65 -34.46 6.13 9.67
C HIS A 65 -35.89 6.62 9.41
N ILE A 66 -36.67 6.86 10.45
CA ILE A 66 -38.03 7.40 10.36
C ILE A 66 -38.00 8.83 9.78
N ASN A 67 -37.12 9.68 10.30
CA ASN A 67 -37.00 11.07 9.85
C ASN A 67 -36.54 11.12 8.38
N TRP A 68 -35.60 10.26 7.99
CA TRP A 68 -35.20 10.12 6.59
C TRP A 68 -36.36 9.63 5.71
N PHE A 69 -37.10 8.60 6.14
CA PHE A 69 -38.25 8.08 5.40
C PHE A 69 -39.33 9.17 5.18
N MET A 70 -39.65 9.95 6.22
CA MET A 70 -40.59 11.06 6.09
C MET A 70 -40.07 12.19 5.20
N SER A 71 -38.76 12.39 5.16
CA SER A 71 -38.15 13.41 4.29
C SER A 71 -38.33 13.11 2.79
N LEU A 72 -38.63 11.86 2.40
CA LEU A 72 -38.96 11.48 1.02
C LEU A 72 -40.26 12.12 0.51
N PHE A 73 -41.08 12.67 1.41
CA PHE A 73 -42.40 13.22 1.12
C PHE A 73 -42.54 14.69 1.54
N CYS A 74 -41.41 15.41 1.71
CA CYS A 74 -41.44 16.80 2.19
C CYS A 74 -41.84 17.83 1.11
N GLY A 75 -41.84 17.44 -0.17
CA GLY A 75 -42.18 18.29 -1.31
C GLY A 75 -41.11 19.33 -1.69
N ILE A 76 -40.04 19.50 -0.89
CA ILE A 76 -38.97 20.47 -1.14
C ILE A 76 -37.62 19.76 -1.23
N TYR A 77 -37.08 19.68 -2.45
CA TYR A 77 -35.86 18.95 -2.75
C TYR A 77 -34.79 19.87 -3.33
N ASP A 78 -34.09 20.56 -2.44
CA ASP A 78 -33.06 21.56 -2.76
C ASP A 78 -31.64 21.08 -2.38
N ASN A 79 -30.66 21.99 -2.43
CA ASN A 79 -29.29 21.67 -2.02
C ASN A 79 -29.18 21.33 -0.52
N HIS A 80 -30.10 21.79 0.34
CA HIS A 80 -30.11 21.39 1.75
C HIS A 80 -30.50 19.92 1.90
N TYR A 81 -31.49 19.46 1.12
CA TYR A 81 -31.85 18.04 1.05
C TYR A 81 -30.68 17.19 0.54
N MET A 82 -30.01 17.60 -0.55
CA MET A 82 -28.84 16.88 -1.06
C MET A 82 -27.69 16.81 -0.04
N ASN A 83 -27.44 17.90 0.69
CA ASN A 83 -26.45 17.94 1.78
C ASN A 83 -26.85 17.05 2.97
N HIS A 84 -28.15 16.86 3.21
CA HIS A 84 -28.64 15.89 4.19
C HIS A 84 -28.32 14.46 3.76
N LEU A 85 -28.60 14.09 2.50
CA LEU A 85 -28.30 12.77 1.95
C LEU A 85 -26.80 12.45 1.96
N THR A 86 -25.96 13.43 1.62
CA THR A 86 -24.50 13.29 1.68
C THR A 86 -24.03 12.96 3.11
N ARG A 87 -24.59 13.64 4.12
CA ARG A 87 -24.28 13.35 5.53
C ARG A 87 -24.72 11.94 5.94
N ILE A 88 -25.86 11.48 5.44
CA ILE A 88 -26.33 10.10 5.66
C ILE A 88 -25.36 9.10 5.02
N GLY A 89 -24.94 9.32 3.77
CA GLY A 89 -23.95 8.48 3.10
C GLY A 89 -22.65 8.36 3.90
N HIS A 90 -22.07 9.49 4.32
CA HIS A 90 -20.87 9.49 5.16
C HIS A 90 -21.08 8.81 6.53
N ALA A 91 -22.26 8.91 7.13
CA ALA A 91 -22.56 8.22 8.38
C ALA A 91 -22.48 6.70 8.23
N HIS A 92 -23.00 6.14 7.14
CA HIS A 92 -22.91 4.71 6.85
C HIS A 92 -21.47 4.26 6.55
N VAL A 93 -20.70 5.06 5.80
CA VAL A 93 -19.27 4.79 5.57
C VAL A 93 -18.49 4.77 6.89
N LYS A 94 -18.75 5.75 7.77
CA LYS A 94 -18.10 5.84 9.09
C LYS A 94 -18.48 4.67 10.01
N ALA A 95 -19.71 4.16 9.89
CA ALA A 95 -20.16 2.96 10.60
C ALA A 95 -19.54 1.66 10.05
N GLY A 96 -18.82 1.71 8.92
CA GLY A 96 -18.21 0.55 8.28
C GLY A 96 -19.22 -0.33 7.54
N LEU A 97 -20.43 0.17 7.28
CA LEU A 97 -21.44 -0.58 6.54
C LEU A 97 -21.09 -0.60 5.05
N SER A 98 -21.00 -1.78 4.43
CA SER A 98 -20.81 -1.89 2.98
C SER A 98 -21.97 -1.26 2.20
N VAL A 99 -21.65 -0.58 1.09
CA VAL A 99 -22.65 0.00 0.16
C VAL A 99 -23.66 -1.04 -0.35
N HIS A 100 -23.25 -2.32 -0.40
CA HIS A 100 -24.15 -3.44 -0.75
C HIS A 100 -25.41 -3.47 0.11
N PHE A 101 -25.28 -3.28 1.43
CA PHE A 101 -26.42 -3.31 2.35
C PHE A 101 -27.29 -2.06 2.24
N VAL A 102 -26.71 -0.92 1.86
CA VAL A 102 -27.49 0.30 1.56
C VAL A 102 -28.38 0.06 0.33
N ASN A 103 -27.84 -0.56 -0.72
CA ASN A 103 -28.60 -0.93 -1.91
C ASN A 103 -29.73 -1.92 -1.59
N ALA A 104 -29.42 -2.94 -0.79
CA ALA A 104 -30.39 -3.95 -0.39
C ALA A 104 -31.52 -3.36 0.49
N ALA A 105 -31.16 -2.49 1.44
CA ALA A 105 -32.12 -1.74 2.26
C ALA A 105 -33.02 -0.84 1.39
N MET A 106 -32.45 -0.13 0.41
CA MET A 106 -33.20 0.72 -0.50
C MET A 106 -34.22 -0.09 -1.31
N ASN A 107 -33.87 -1.30 -1.74
CA ASN A 107 -34.80 -2.21 -2.41
C ASN A 107 -35.97 -2.61 -1.51
N GLN A 108 -35.72 -2.89 -0.22
CA GLN A 108 -36.78 -3.20 0.74
C GLN A 108 -37.75 -2.02 0.92
N ILE A 109 -37.21 -0.80 1.01
CA ILE A 109 -38.00 0.44 1.12
C ILE A 109 -38.82 0.66 -0.15
N ARG A 110 -38.23 0.40 -1.33
CA ARG A 110 -38.93 0.47 -2.63
C ARG A 110 -40.14 -0.45 -2.64
N HIS A 111 -39.97 -1.73 -2.34
CA HIS A 111 -41.09 -2.68 -2.32
C HIS A 111 -42.19 -2.26 -1.34
N PHE A 112 -41.83 -1.75 -0.16
CA PHE A 112 -42.80 -1.24 0.81
C PHE A 112 -43.64 -0.10 0.23
N LEU A 113 -42.98 0.91 -0.37
CA LEU A 113 -43.67 2.08 -0.93
C LEU A 113 -44.52 1.75 -2.15
N LEU A 114 -44.02 0.90 -3.06
CA LEU A 114 -44.78 0.45 -4.22
C LEU A 114 -46.00 -0.37 -3.81
N GLY A 115 -45.88 -1.20 -2.77
CA GLY A 115 -47.00 -1.94 -2.19
C GLY A 115 -48.05 -1.02 -1.58
N LEU A 116 -47.63 0.02 -0.83
CA LEU A 116 -48.56 1.03 -0.32
C LEU A 116 -49.33 1.74 -1.43
N ILE A 117 -48.67 2.06 -2.55
CA ILE A 117 -49.35 2.68 -3.70
C ILE A 117 -50.36 1.71 -4.31
N ASP A 118 -50.00 0.44 -4.48
CA ASP A 118 -50.90 -0.57 -5.04
C ASP A 118 -52.14 -0.82 -4.18
N ASP A 119 -51.98 -0.84 -2.85
CA ASP A 119 -53.06 -1.14 -1.91
C ASP A 119 -54.06 0.02 -1.78
N ASN A 120 -53.63 1.27 -2.00
CA ASN A 120 -54.43 2.46 -1.70
C ASN A 120 -54.97 3.19 -2.94
N TYR A 121 -54.43 2.93 -4.14
CA TYR A 121 -54.85 3.61 -5.36
C TYR A 121 -55.36 2.58 -6.39
N SER A 122 -56.67 2.64 -6.69
CA SER A 122 -57.27 1.72 -7.68
C SER A 122 -57.00 2.14 -9.12
N ASP A 123 -56.94 3.46 -9.38
CA ASP A 123 -56.70 3.98 -10.71
C ASP A 123 -55.30 3.64 -11.23
N ARG A 124 -55.24 3.13 -12.45
CA ARG A 124 -53.99 2.62 -13.05
C ARG A 124 -53.03 3.76 -13.35
N GLU A 125 -53.53 4.87 -13.87
CA GLU A 125 -52.69 5.98 -14.29
C GLU A 125 -52.14 6.74 -13.09
N GLN A 126 -52.97 6.94 -12.06
CA GLN A 126 -52.54 7.51 -10.79
C GLN A 126 -51.47 6.66 -10.11
N ARG A 127 -51.62 5.33 -10.09
CA ARG A 127 -50.55 4.44 -9.60
C ARG A 127 -49.26 4.58 -10.39
N ARG A 128 -49.35 4.65 -11.72
CA ARG A 128 -48.18 4.77 -12.60
C ARG A 128 -47.37 6.03 -12.26
N ILE A 129 -48.01 7.19 -12.20
CA ILE A 129 -47.31 8.46 -11.94
C ILE A 129 -46.73 8.53 -10.51
N LEU A 130 -47.44 7.99 -9.51
CA LEU A 130 -46.94 7.95 -8.12
C LEU A 130 -45.73 7.01 -7.99
N ARG A 131 -45.79 5.84 -8.63
CA ARG A 131 -44.69 4.88 -8.66
C ARG A 131 -43.47 5.50 -9.33
N GLU A 132 -43.63 6.15 -10.48
CA GLU A 132 -42.53 6.85 -11.17
C GLU A 132 -41.88 7.92 -10.29
N ALA A 133 -42.66 8.73 -9.57
CA ALA A 133 -42.12 9.75 -8.66
C ALA A 133 -41.33 9.13 -7.49
N VAL A 134 -41.85 8.05 -6.88
CA VAL A 134 -41.17 7.31 -5.81
C VAL A 134 -39.87 6.67 -6.30
N GLU A 135 -39.90 6.00 -7.44
CA GLU A 135 -38.73 5.34 -8.03
C GLU A 135 -37.60 6.34 -8.28
N LYS A 136 -37.90 7.48 -8.93
CA LYS A 136 -36.93 8.56 -9.14
C LYS A 136 -36.36 9.07 -7.82
N MET A 137 -37.20 9.28 -6.81
CA MET A 137 -36.77 9.81 -5.52
C MET A 137 -35.81 8.84 -4.79
N LEU A 138 -36.14 7.54 -4.78
CA LEU A 138 -35.30 6.52 -4.16
C LEU A 138 -33.97 6.36 -4.89
N ASP A 139 -33.98 6.41 -6.23
CA ASP A 139 -32.76 6.30 -7.04
C ASP A 139 -31.85 7.51 -6.85
N MET A 140 -32.41 8.72 -6.82
CA MET A 140 -31.66 9.94 -6.48
C MET A 140 -31.05 9.88 -5.07
N ASN A 141 -31.78 9.34 -4.08
CA ASN A 141 -31.25 9.12 -2.73
C ASN A 141 -30.04 8.17 -2.78
N LEU A 142 -30.21 7.04 -3.46
CA LEU A 142 -29.21 5.99 -3.55
C LEU A 142 -27.95 6.47 -4.26
N ASP A 143 -28.08 7.27 -5.32
CA ASP A 143 -26.98 7.88 -6.07
C ASP A 143 -26.12 8.80 -5.18
N VAL A 144 -26.76 9.75 -4.49
CA VAL A 144 -26.07 10.68 -3.59
C VAL A 144 -25.38 9.95 -2.43
N MET A 145 -26.07 8.97 -1.83
CA MET A 145 -25.49 8.16 -0.76
C MET A 145 -24.30 7.33 -1.25
N SER A 146 -24.42 6.70 -2.44
CA SER A 146 -23.35 5.88 -3.04
C SER A 146 -22.14 6.70 -3.45
N THR A 147 -22.33 7.95 -3.85
CA THR A 147 -21.21 8.87 -4.16
C THR A 147 -20.30 9.06 -2.95
N SER A 148 -20.86 9.10 -1.74
CA SER A 148 -20.09 9.24 -0.49
C SER A 148 -19.14 8.06 -0.24
N TYR A 149 -19.50 6.84 -0.69
CA TYR A 149 -18.65 5.65 -0.59
C TYR A 149 -17.46 5.73 -1.55
N ARG A 150 -17.73 6.12 -2.79
CA ARG A 150 -16.70 6.21 -3.83
C ARG A 150 -15.62 7.23 -3.48
N GLU A 151 -16.00 8.36 -2.89
CA GLU A 151 -15.04 9.38 -2.44
C GLU A 151 -14.10 8.85 -1.36
N GLU A 152 -14.61 8.07 -0.40
CA GLU A 152 -13.80 7.49 0.68
C GLU A 152 -12.90 6.35 0.20
N GLU A 153 -13.36 5.50 -0.72
CA GLU A 153 -12.52 4.47 -1.35
C GLU A 153 -11.37 5.09 -2.15
N MET A 154 -11.65 6.13 -2.95
CA MET A 154 -10.60 6.83 -3.70
C MET A 154 -9.55 7.42 -2.77
N LYS A 155 -9.96 8.09 -1.68
CA LYS A 155 -9.01 8.64 -0.68
C LYS A 155 -8.07 7.57 -0.14
N LYS A 156 -8.60 6.39 0.24
CA LYS A 156 -7.78 5.27 0.74
C LYS A 156 -6.75 4.79 -0.28
N VAL A 157 -7.18 4.61 -1.54
CA VAL A 157 -6.28 4.15 -2.62
C VAL A 157 -5.18 5.16 -2.90
N PHE A 158 -5.48 6.46 -2.94
CA PHE A 158 -4.49 7.50 -3.18
C PHE A 158 -3.44 7.59 -2.06
N VAL A 159 -3.88 7.47 -0.80
CA VAL A 159 -2.96 7.47 0.35
C VAL A 159 -2.01 6.27 0.28
N SER A 160 -2.53 5.07 0.01
CA SER A 160 -1.72 3.86 -0.10
C SER A 160 -0.63 3.99 -1.18
N ARG A 161 -0.98 4.43 -2.39
CA ARG A 161 -0.01 4.60 -3.48
C ARG A 161 1.05 5.67 -3.20
N LYS A 162 0.67 6.76 -2.52
CA LYS A 162 1.61 7.83 -2.17
C LYS A 162 2.63 7.38 -1.14
N VAL A 163 2.20 6.61 -0.14
CA VAL A 163 3.10 6.04 0.88
C VAL A 163 4.05 5.02 0.24
N GLU A 164 3.52 4.10 -0.57
CA GLU A 164 4.31 3.08 -1.26
C GLU A 164 5.40 3.70 -2.15
N SER A 165 5.02 4.65 -3.01
CA SER A 165 5.98 5.35 -3.88
C SER A 165 6.99 6.20 -3.11
N PHE A 166 6.61 6.77 -1.96
CA PHE A 166 7.54 7.47 -1.09
C PHE A 166 8.56 6.51 -0.46
N LEU A 167 8.11 5.36 0.06
CA LEU A 167 8.97 4.36 0.67
C LEU A 167 9.98 3.79 -0.33
N ILE A 168 9.55 3.50 -1.56
CA ILE A 168 10.43 3.03 -2.63
C ILE A 168 11.52 4.08 -2.90
N LYS A 169 11.13 5.34 -3.15
CA LYS A 169 12.09 6.43 -3.43
C LYS A 169 13.02 6.73 -2.26
N ALA A 170 12.53 6.63 -1.02
CA ALA A 170 13.35 6.82 0.18
C ALA A 170 14.40 5.70 0.30
N THR A 171 13.99 4.46 0.05
CA THR A 171 14.88 3.29 0.09
C THR A 171 15.97 3.37 -0.98
N GLU A 172 15.63 3.76 -2.22
CA GLU A 172 16.59 3.96 -3.30
C GLU A 172 17.65 5.01 -2.94
N ARG A 173 17.23 6.19 -2.46
CA ARG A 173 18.15 7.26 -2.07
C ARG A 173 19.03 6.88 -0.89
N PHE A 174 18.46 6.20 0.10
CA PHE A 174 19.20 5.74 1.26
C PHE A 174 20.27 4.71 0.86
N THR A 175 19.90 3.74 0.02
CA THR A 175 20.82 2.73 -0.52
C THR A 175 21.96 3.37 -1.31
N TYR A 176 21.64 4.33 -2.18
CA TYR A 176 22.66 5.10 -2.91
C TYR A 176 23.62 5.85 -1.97
N GLY A 177 23.08 6.46 -0.90
CA GLY A 177 23.88 7.14 0.11
C GLY A 177 24.83 6.20 0.87
N LEU A 178 24.38 5.00 1.23
CA LEU A 178 25.23 3.99 1.88
C LEU A 178 26.37 3.52 0.98
N ASN A 179 26.07 3.22 -0.30
CA ASN A 179 27.09 2.79 -1.26
C ASN A 179 28.13 3.90 -1.49
N LEU A 180 27.70 5.17 -1.58
CA LEU A 180 28.62 6.30 -1.71
C LEU A 180 29.53 6.42 -0.49
N ALA A 181 28.98 6.29 0.72
CA ALA A 181 29.77 6.30 1.95
C ALA A 181 30.79 5.16 1.98
N LEU A 182 30.41 3.97 1.50
CA LEU A 182 31.31 2.81 1.40
C LEU A 182 32.46 3.05 0.43
N VAL A 183 32.20 3.61 -0.76
CA VAL A 183 33.27 3.98 -1.72
C VAL A 183 34.23 5.00 -1.11
N LEU A 184 33.72 6.02 -0.44
CA LEU A 184 34.56 7.06 0.18
C LEU A 184 35.44 6.48 1.29
N ALA A 185 34.88 5.61 2.14
CA ALA A 185 35.63 4.93 3.19
C ALA A 185 36.72 4.03 2.60
N LEU A 186 36.38 3.26 1.56
CA LEU A 186 37.30 2.37 0.88
C LEU A 186 38.44 3.17 0.21
N ALA A 187 38.13 4.28 -0.47
CA ALA A 187 39.14 5.16 -1.06
C ALA A 187 40.10 5.75 0.00
N GLY A 188 39.59 6.14 1.17
CA GLY A 188 40.42 6.63 2.27
C GLY A 188 41.40 5.58 2.81
N VAL A 189 40.94 4.33 2.96
CA VAL A 189 41.80 3.21 3.37
C VAL A 189 42.83 2.89 2.27
N SER A 190 42.44 2.91 0.99
CA SER A 190 43.38 2.71 -0.14
C SER A 190 44.53 3.70 -0.11
N ILE A 191 44.24 5.00 0.11
CA ILE A 191 45.28 6.04 0.23
C ILE A 191 46.21 5.73 1.41
N SER A 192 45.65 5.31 2.54
CA SER A 192 46.41 4.95 3.74
C SER A 192 47.38 3.78 3.47
N VAL A 193 46.93 2.76 2.73
CA VAL A 193 47.76 1.61 2.34
C VAL A 193 48.89 2.02 1.38
N VAL A 194 48.63 2.93 0.43
CA VAL A 194 49.67 3.47 -0.47
C VAL A 194 50.75 4.20 0.33
N ILE A 195 50.37 4.99 1.32
CA ILE A 195 51.33 5.67 2.21
C ILE A 195 52.19 4.63 2.95
N LEU A 196 51.57 3.60 3.53
CA LEU A 196 52.28 2.51 4.21
C LEU A 196 53.29 1.81 3.28
N PHE A 197 52.90 1.50 2.04
CA PHE A 197 53.78 0.87 1.07
C PHE A 197 55.01 1.74 0.73
N ILE A 198 54.84 3.05 0.60
CA ILE A 198 55.97 3.98 0.40
C ILE A 198 56.91 3.94 1.61
N TRP A 199 56.37 3.92 2.83
CA TRP A 199 57.15 3.77 4.06
C TRP A 199 57.92 2.44 4.12
N ASP A 200 57.28 1.34 3.72
CA ASP A 200 57.91 0.01 3.63
C ASP A 200 59.11 0.02 2.66
N ILE A 201 58.94 0.64 1.47
CA ILE A 201 60.04 0.77 0.49
C ILE A 201 61.21 1.55 1.07
N LEU A 202 60.96 2.69 1.73
CA LEU A 202 62.02 3.49 2.34
C LEU A 202 62.76 2.72 3.45
N HIS A 203 62.07 1.83 4.16
CA HIS A 203 62.65 0.99 5.19
C HIS A 203 63.61 -0.08 4.62
N ILE A 204 63.28 -0.66 3.46
CA ILE A 204 64.16 -1.60 2.73
C ILE A 204 65.53 -0.95 2.43
N PHE A 205 65.52 0.32 1.99
CA PHE A 205 66.75 1.06 1.69
C PHE A 205 67.61 1.38 2.93
N ARG A 206 67.07 1.28 4.16
CA ARG A 206 67.77 1.59 5.42
C ARG A 206 68.42 0.37 6.10
N GLY A 207 68.29 -0.84 5.56
CA GLY A 207 69.12 -2.00 5.95
C GLY A 207 68.39 -3.28 6.39
N ASP A 208 67.07 -3.26 6.60
CA ASP A 208 66.27 -4.44 6.99
C ASP A 208 65.53 -5.06 5.77
N MET A 209 66.31 -5.63 4.85
CA MET A 209 65.83 -6.03 3.52
C MET A 209 64.81 -7.17 3.54
N GLU A 210 65.01 -8.19 4.39
CA GLU A 210 64.09 -9.35 4.45
C GLU A 210 62.71 -8.98 5.00
N LYS A 211 62.66 -8.22 6.10
CA LYS A 211 61.40 -7.78 6.71
C LYS A 211 60.68 -6.73 5.87
N GLY A 212 61.41 -5.81 5.26
CA GLY A 212 60.83 -4.77 4.41
C GLY A 212 60.18 -5.32 3.14
N ILE A 213 60.79 -6.33 2.50
CA ILE A 213 60.20 -6.98 1.31
C ILE A 213 58.89 -7.70 1.65
N LEU A 214 58.82 -8.41 2.79
CA LEU A 214 57.60 -9.08 3.23
C LEU A 214 56.48 -8.09 3.55
N SER A 215 56.79 -6.97 4.21
CA SER A 215 55.83 -5.91 4.52
C SER A 215 55.28 -5.27 3.23
N ALA A 216 56.16 -4.90 2.30
CA ALA A 216 55.80 -4.29 1.02
C ALA A 216 54.94 -5.21 0.14
N LEU A 217 55.24 -6.51 0.11
CA LEU A 217 54.43 -7.49 -0.61
C LEU A 217 53.03 -7.63 0.02
N GLY A 218 52.96 -7.59 1.34
CA GLY A 218 51.71 -7.62 2.09
C GLY A 218 50.82 -6.40 1.83
N SER A 219 51.40 -5.20 1.79
CA SER A 219 50.67 -3.96 1.48
C SER A 219 50.25 -3.88 0.01
N LEU A 220 51.02 -4.45 -0.93
CA LEU A 220 50.64 -4.56 -2.33
C LEU A 220 49.41 -5.46 -2.56
N LEU A 221 49.33 -6.61 -1.88
CA LEU A 221 48.17 -7.50 -1.94
C LEU A 221 46.91 -6.87 -1.35
N ILE A 222 47.06 -6.11 -0.25
CA ILE A 222 45.96 -5.32 0.32
C ILE A 222 45.51 -4.24 -0.66
N LEU A 223 46.44 -3.54 -1.30
CA LEU A 223 46.11 -2.53 -2.29
C LEU A 223 45.32 -3.12 -3.47
N TRP A 224 45.71 -4.30 -3.96
CA TRP A 224 44.97 -4.99 -5.01
C TRP A 224 43.53 -5.34 -4.57
N MET A 225 43.36 -5.88 -3.36
CA MET A 225 42.02 -6.18 -2.81
C MET A 225 41.16 -4.92 -2.70
N MET A 226 41.76 -3.80 -2.29
CA MET A 226 41.06 -2.52 -2.18
C MET A 226 40.64 -1.98 -3.54
N ILE A 227 41.47 -2.11 -4.58
CA ILE A 227 41.10 -1.73 -5.95
C ILE A 227 39.93 -2.59 -6.45
N GLU A 228 39.99 -3.91 -6.26
CA GLU A 228 38.95 -4.84 -6.69
C GLU A 228 37.60 -4.57 -5.98
N LEU A 229 37.62 -4.32 -4.67
CA LEU A 229 36.43 -3.93 -3.91
C LEU A 229 35.88 -2.57 -4.37
N MET A 230 36.76 -1.62 -4.70
CA MET A 230 36.36 -0.28 -5.13
C MET A 230 35.69 -0.32 -6.49
N ASP A 231 36.28 -1.05 -7.43
CA ASP A 231 35.71 -1.23 -8.78
C ASP A 231 34.35 -1.90 -8.72
N ASN A 232 34.17 -2.87 -7.83
CA ASN A 232 32.87 -3.51 -7.61
C ASN A 232 31.84 -2.53 -7.02
N GLU A 233 32.23 -1.72 -6.04
CA GLU A 233 31.31 -0.77 -5.43
C GLU A 233 30.96 0.40 -6.37
N ILE A 234 31.91 0.86 -7.19
CA ILE A 234 31.64 1.84 -8.26
C ILE A 234 30.67 1.26 -9.30
N LYS A 235 30.79 -0.03 -9.65
CA LYS A 235 29.82 -0.71 -10.52
C LYS A 235 28.44 -0.78 -9.87
N ASN A 236 28.35 -1.09 -8.58
CA ASN A 236 27.09 -1.07 -7.83
C ASN A 236 26.45 0.33 -7.84
N LEU A 237 27.22 1.41 -7.67
CA LEU A 237 26.73 2.79 -7.76
C LEU A 237 26.18 3.17 -9.14
N LYS A 238 26.71 2.58 -10.22
CA LYS A 238 26.24 2.78 -11.59
C LYS A 238 25.03 1.91 -11.96
N GLY A 239 24.41 1.24 -10.98
CA GLY A 239 23.27 0.35 -11.20
C GLY A 239 23.65 -1.09 -11.57
N GLY A 240 24.91 -1.48 -11.37
CA GLY A 240 25.34 -2.88 -11.50
C GLY A 240 24.74 -3.77 -10.41
N LYS A 241 24.61 -5.07 -10.70
CA LYS A 241 24.18 -6.08 -9.73
C LYS A 241 25.33 -6.41 -8.76
N PHE A 242 24.99 -6.64 -7.49
CA PHE A 242 25.94 -7.05 -6.46
C PHE A 242 26.62 -8.38 -6.84
N ASN A 243 27.93 -8.32 -7.11
CA ASN A 243 28.68 -9.51 -7.51
C ASN A 243 29.37 -10.18 -6.31
N ILE A 244 28.74 -11.22 -5.78
CA ILE A 244 29.26 -12.02 -4.65
C ILE A 244 30.64 -12.63 -4.97
N LEU A 245 30.95 -12.92 -6.24
CA LEU A 245 32.23 -13.51 -6.63
C LEU A 245 33.42 -12.62 -6.30
N VAL A 246 33.24 -11.29 -6.32
CA VAL A 246 34.30 -10.35 -5.97
C VAL A 246 34.71 -10.51 -4.50
N PHE A 247 33.74 -10.63 -3.60
CA PHE A 247 34.01 -10.83 -2.17
C PHE A 247 34.71 -12.16 -1.89
N ILE A 248 34.28 -13.24 -2.57
CA ILE A 248 34.95 -14.55 -2.46
C ILE A 248 36.38 -14.45 -3.00
N GLY A 249 36.59 -13.77 -4.13
CA GLY A 249 37.92 -13.54 -4.71
C GLY A 249 38.86 -12.79 -3.77
N VAL A 250 38.37 -11.73 -3.11
CA VAL A 250 39.13 -10.97 -2.10
C VAL A 250 39.52 -11.86 -0.92
N ILE A 251 38.61 -12.71 -0.43
CA ILE A 251 38.92 -13.67 0.65
C ILE A 251 39.99 -14.68 0.21
N ILE A 252 39.91 -15.19 -1.03
CA ILE A 252 40.93 -16.11 -1.58
C ILE A 252 42.29 -15.41 -1.63
N VAL A 253 42.38 -14.16 -2.08
CA VAL A 253 43.66 -13.42 -2.12
C VAL A 253 44.18 -13.13 -0.73
N ALA A 254 43.31 -12.79 0.23
CA ALA A 254 43.70 -12.65 1.64
C ALA A 254 44.25 -13.96 2.22
N MET A 255 43.64 -15.11 1.88
CA MET A 255 44.13 -16.42 2.27
C MET A 255 45.49 -16.77 1.65
N ILE A 256 45.69 -16.46 0.36
CA ILE A 256 46.98 -16.65 -0.31
C ILE A 256 48.08 -15.83 0.37
N ARG A 257 47.78 -14.57 0.73
CA ARG A 257 48.68 -13.71 1.50
C ARG A 257 49.08 -14.36 2.83
N GLU A 258 48.10 -14.87 3.58
CA GLU A 258 48.34 -15.49 4.89
C GLU A 258 49.20 -16.75 4.78
N ILE A 259 48.94 -17.59 3.77
CA ILE A 259 49.74 -18.79 3.47
C ILE A 259 51.18 -18.41 3.12
N LEU A 260 51.37 -17.38 2.30
CA LEU A 260 52.70 -16.94 1.89
C LEU A 260 53.53 -16.44 3.08
N ILE A 261 52.93 -15.60 3.93
CA ILE A 261 53.59 -15.06 5.13
C ILE A 261 53.92 -16.20 6.11
N SER A 262 52.98 -17.11 6.36
CA SER A 262 53.16 -18.22 7.30
C SER A 262 54.24 -19.22 6.85
N THR A 263 54.33 -19.47 5.54
CA THR A 263 55.37 -20.34 4.96
C THR A 263 56.76 -19.73 5.12
N LEU A 264 56.90 -18.42 4.91
CA LEU A 264 58.16 -17.70 5.01
C LEU A 264 58.63 -17.55 6.47
N ARG A 265 57.68 -17.52 7.42
CA ARG A 265 57.95 -17.43 8.86
C ARG A 265 58.29 -18.78 9.52
N LYS A 266 58.22 -19.89 8.77
CA LYS A 266 58.42 -21.28 9.25
C LYS A 266 57.49 -21.64 10.43
N ASP A 267 56.22 -21.25 10.32
CA ASP A 267 55.21 -21.67 11.29
C ASP A 267 54.93 -23.19 11.21
N ASP A 268 54.25 -23.75 12.21
CA ASP A 268 54.01 -25.18 12.35
C ASP A 268 53.27 -25.83 11.16
N LEU A 269 53.60 -27.09 10.86
CA LEU A 269 53.04 -27.88 9.76
C LEU A 269 51.52 -28.03 9.84
N THR A 270 50.96 -28.04 11.05
CA THR A 270 49.50 -28.12 11.27
C THR A 270 48.78 -26.87 10.79
N THR A 271 49.35 -25.68 11.03
CA THR A 271 48.83 -24.39 10.59
C THR A 271 48.82 -24.28 9.07
N GLN A 272 49.90 -24.73 8.40
CA GLN A 272 49.99 -24.72 6.94
C GLN A 272 48.96 -25.65 6.29
N ALA A 273 48.76 -26.85 6.84
CA ALA A 273 47.76 -27.79 6.36
C ALA A 273 46.32 -27.25 6.50
N PHE A 274 46.02 -26.58 7.62
CA PHE A 274 44.72 -25.96 7.85
C PHE A 274 44.42 -24.81 6.87
N LEU A 275 45.39 -23.92 6.64
CA LEU A 275 45.24 -22.81 5.69
C LEU A 275 45.06 -23.32 4.26
N ALA A 276 45.82 -24.34 3.85
CA ALA A 276 45.68 -24.97 2.53
C ALA A 276 44.31 -25.65 2.35
N GLY A 277 43.81 -26.36 3.37
CA GLY A 277 42.47 -26.93 3.35
C GLY A 277 41.36 -25.88 3.22
N THR A 278 41.50 -24.77 3.96
CA THR A 278 40.55 -23.65 3.89
C THR A 278 40.54 -22.99 2.51
N LEU A 279 41.71 -22.80 1.90
CA LEU A 279 41.83 -22.27 0.53
C LEU A 279 41.14 -23.18 -0.50
N LEU A 280 41.28 -24.51 -0.35
CA LEU A 280 40.63 -25.48 -1.24
C LEU A 280 39.11 -25.39 -1.14
N ILE A 281 38.56 -25.29 0.06
CA ILE A 281 37.11 -25.11 0.29
C ILE A 281 36.63 -23.81 -0.35
N LEU A 282 37.33 -22.70 -0.14
CA LEU A 282 37.02 -21.40 -0.77
C LEU A 282 37.06 -21.49 -2.31
N GLY A 283 38.01 -22.23 -2.88
CA GLY A 283 38.09 -22.48 -4.32
C GLY A 283 36.87 -23.26 -4.85
N VAL A 284 36.41 -24.26 -4.12
CA VAL A 284 35.17 -25.01 -4.47
C VAL A 284 33.95 -24.11 -4.38
N VAL A 285 33.82 -23.29 -3.32
CA VAL A 285 32.73 -22.32 -3.17
C VAL A 285 32.74 -21.31 -4.32
N TYR A 286 33.91 -20.78 -4.69
CA TYR A 286 34.05 -19.89 -5.83
C TYR A 286 33.58 -20.54 -7.14
N TYR A 287 33.97 -21.79 -7.39
CA TYR A 287 33.55 -22.55 -8.57
C TYR A 287 32.03 -22.75 -8.61
N LEU A 288 31.42 -23.17 -7.50
CA LEU A 288 29.97 -23.40 -7.40
C LEU A 288 29.17 -22.11 -7.63
N VAL A 289 29.57 -21.01 -6.99
CA VAL A 289 28.90 -19.71 -7.15
C VAL A 289 29.09 -19.19 -8.58
N SER A 290 30.27 -19.39 -9.19
CA SER A 290 30.54 -18.99 -10.57
C SER A 290 29.67 -19.76 -11.56
N HIS A 291 29.43 -21.05 -11.30
CA HIS A 291 28.59 -21.87 -12.16
C HIS A 291 27.11 -21.49 -12.03
N ALA A 292 26.62 -21.29 -10.80
CA ALA A 292 25.25 -20.87 -10.53
C ALA A 292 24.90 -19.50 -11.15
N GLN A 293 25.86 -18.57 -11.20
CA GLN A 293 25.66 -17.26 -11.84
C GLN A 293 25.70 -17.31 -13.39
N LYS A 294 26.31 -18.35 -13.99
CA LYS A 294 26.35 -18.51 -15.46
C LYS A 294 25.08 -19.15 -16.04
N GLU A 295 24.39 -20.01 -15.30
CA GLU A 295 23.18 -20.69 -15.77
C GLU A 295 21.91 -19.82 -15.73
N HIS A 296 21.96 -18.67 -15.05
CA HIS A 296 20.91 -17.66 -15.10
C HIS A 296 21.44 -16.32 -15.63
N PRO A 297 21.45 -16.10 -16.97
CA PRO A 297 21.47 -14.74 -17.48
C PRO A 297 20.09 -14.14 -17.17
N VAL A 298 19.95 -13.59 -15.97
CA VAL A 298 18.72 -12.96 -15.49
C VAL A 298 18.43 -11.74 -16.36
N ALA A 299 17.38 -11.87 -17.18
CA ALA A 299 16.66 -10.78 -17.86
C ALA A 299 16.29 -9.65 -16.89
#